data_AF-A0A328DYF1-F1
#
_entry.id   AF-A0A328DYF1-F1
#
_cell.length_a   1.000
_cell.length_b   1.000
_cell.length_c   1.000
_cell.angle_alpha   90.00
_cell.angle_beta   90.00
_cell.angle_gamma   90.00
#
_symmetry.space_group_name_H-M   'P 1'
#
loop_
_entity.id
_entity.type
_entity.pdbx_description
1 polymer ?
#
loop_
_entity_poly.entity_id
_entity_poly.type
_entity_poly.pdbx_seq_one_letter_code
_entity_poly.pdbx_strand_id
1 'polypeptide(L)' 'MEWPSSANAKPPPPPADSPGRKPDAANAPPSAEVHEFFSAAEKCVQKRFAEQYNYDIVKDEPLEGRYMWLRFNPK' A
#
# COMPACT_ATOMS: atom_id res chain seq x y z
N MET A 1 22.10 -22.49 3.76
CA MET A 1 21.66 -21.14 3.36
C MET A 1 20.38 -20.84 4.13
N GLU A 2 20.54 -20.63 5.43
CA GLU A 2 19.46 -20.37 6.37
C GLU A 2 19.24 -18.87 6.53
N TRP A 3 18.01 -18.43 6.33
CA TRP A 3 17.54 -17.09 6.69
C TRP A 3 17.48 -16.99 8.23
N PRO A 4 18.10 -16.00 8.89
CA PRO A 4 18.06 -15.95 10.34
C PRO A 4 16.63 -15.66 10.80
N SER A 5 16.09 -16.62 11.55
CA SER A 5 14.78 -16.53 12.19
C SER A 5 14.78 -15.35 13.16
N SER A 6 14.04 -14.29 12.82
CA SER A 6 13.91 -13.09 13.67
C SER A 6 12.99 -13.42 14.83
N ALA A 7 13.54 -14.12 15.82
CA ALA A 7 12.86 -14.45 17.05
C ALA A 7 12.67 -13.16 17.88
N ASN A 8 11.44 -12.64 17.86
CA ASN A 8 10.79 -11.93 18.96
C ASN A 8 11.55 -10.76 19.63
N ALA A 9 12.24 -9.92 18.87
CA ALA A 9 12.73 -8.64 19.38
C ALA A 9 11.61 -7.59 19.26
N LYS A 10 11.05 -7.16 20.39
CA LYS A 10 10.20 -5.96 20.45
C LYS A 10 11.00 -4.81 19.82
N PRO A 11 10.43 -4.05 18.87
CA PRO A 11 11.16 -2.95 18.25
C PRO A 11 11.68 -2.01 19.35
N PRO A 12 12.92 -1.51 19.23
CA PRO A 12 13.48 -0.60 20.22
C PRO A 12 12.51 0.59 20.40
N PRO A 13 12.30 1.08 21.63
CA PRO A 13 11.47 2.26 21.81
C PRO A 13 12.06 3.39 20.96
N PRO A 14 11.24 4.17 20.24
CA PRO A 14 11.73 5.34 19.53
C PRO A 14 12.50 6.23 20.52
N PRO A 15 13.57 6.92 20.08
CA PRO A 15 14.34 7.80 20.95
C PRO A 15 13.40 8.78 21.67
N ALA A 16 13.54 8.85 23.00
CA ALA A 16 12.60 9.49 23.92
C ALA A 16 12.41 11.00 23.74
N ASP A 17 13.15 11.64 22.82
CA ASP A 17 13.03 13.06 22.49
C ASP A 17 12.97 13.29 20.98
N SER A 18 12.11 12.55 20.29
CA SER A 18 11.55 13.10 19.06
C SER A 18 10.38 13.99 19.47
N PRO A 19 10.46 15.34 19.38
CA PRO A 19 9.25 16.13 19.47
C PRO A 19 8.39 15.64 18.30
N GLY A 20 7.39 14.83 18.62
CA GLY A 20 6.39 14.38 17.67
C GLY A 20 5.75 15.64 17.13
N ARG A 21 6.27 16.12 16.00
CA ARG A 21 5.76 17.28 15.31
C ARG A 21 4.42 16.83 14.76
N LYS A 22 3.38 16.99 15.58
CA LYS A 22 2.01 16.93 15.12
C LYS A 22 1.97 17.96 14.00
N PRO A 23 1.60 17.60 12.76
CA PRO A 23 1.43 18.60 11.74
C PRO A 23 0.43 19.60 12.31
N ASP A 24 0.82 20.87 12.42
CA ASP A 24 -0.11 21.93 12.77
C ASP A 24 -1.26 21.82 11.77
N ALA A 25 -2.48 21.54 12.26
CA ALA A 25 -3.64 21.38 11.40
C ALA A 25 -3.88 22.63 10.53
N ALA A 26 -3.33 23.77 10.96
CA ALA A 26 -3.30 25.03 10.23
C ALA A 26 -2.45 25.02 8.95
N ASN A 27 -1.54 24.05 8.78
CA ASN A 27 -0.63 23.94 7.63
C ASN A 27 -0.88 22.67 6.80
N ALA A 28 -2.01 21.99 7.04
CA ALA A 28 -2.41 20.85 6.23
C ALA A 28 -2.90 21.35 4.85
N PRO A 29 -2.42 20.75 3.74
CA PRO A 29 -2.96 21.05 2.42
C PRO A 29 -4.46 20.72 2.35
N PRO A 30 -5.21 21.39 1.46
CA PRO A 30 -6.62 21.10 1.25
C PRO A 30 -6.85 19.62 0.95
N SER A 31 -7.95 19.07 1.46
CA SER A 31 -8.32 17.66 1.22
C SER A 31 -8.35 17.29 -0.26
N ALA A 32 -8.71 18.24 -1.14
CA ALA A 32 -8.74 18.02 -2.58
C ALA A 32 -7.34 17.80 -3.17
N GLU A 33 -6.34 18.60 -2.76
CA GLU A 33 -4.96 18.49 -3.23
C GLU A 33 -4.34 17.16 -2.78
N VAL A 34 -4.55 16.80 -1.51
CA VAL A 34 -4.08 15.53 -0.96
C VAL A 34 -4.69 14.35 -1.71
N HIS A 35 -6.00 14.41 -1.98
CA HIS A 35 -6.69 13.35 -2.69
C HIS A 35 -6.20 13.23 -4.15
N GLU A 36 -5.95 14.34 -4.84
CA GLU A 36 -5.41 14.33 -6.20
C GLU A 36 -4.01 13.70 -6.26
N PHE A 37 -3.14 14.05 -5.31
CA PHE A 37 -1.79 13.49 -5.20
C PHE A 37 -1.83 11.96 -5.09
N PHE A 38 -2.61 11.44 -4.13
CA PHE A 38 -2.73 9.99 -3.95
C PHE A 38 -3.43 9.32 -5.13
N SER A 39 -4.47 9.94 -5.69
CA SER A 39 -5.19 9.40 -6.85
C SER A 39 -4.29 9.24 -8.08
N ALA A 40 -3.38 10.17 -8.32
CA ALA A 40 -2.43 10.08 -9.44
C ALA A 40 -1.48 8.88 -9.27
N ALA A 41 -0.92 8.72 -8.06
CA ALA A 41 -0.04 7.59 -7.74
C ALA A 41 -0.79 6.25 -7.80
N GLU A 42 -2.01 6.22 -7.26
CA GLU A 42 -2.85 5.02 -7.22
C GLU A 42 -3.18 4.54 -8.64
N LYS A 43 -3.60 5.43 -9.54
CA LYS A 43 -3.86 5.10 -10.94
C LYS A 43 -2.63 4.52 -11.65
N CYS A 44 -1.44 5.03 -11.35
CA CYS A 44 -0.20 4.53 -11.93
C CYS A 44 0.08 3.09 -11.47
N VAL A 45 -0.12 2.80 -10.18
CA VAL A 45 0.04 1.45 -9.61
C VAL A 45 -1.02 0.50 -10.15
N GLN A 46 -2.29 0.92 -10.21
CA GLN A 46 -3.39 0.14 -10.78
C GLN A 46 -3.10 -0.28 -12.22
N LYS A 47 -2.64 0.65 -13.07
CA LYS A 47 -2.26 0.33 -14.47
C LYS A 47 -1.14 -0.69 -14.56
N ARG A 48 -0.05 -0.47 -13.81
CA ARG A 48 1.08 -1.42 -13.78
C ARG A 48 0.65 -2.80 -13.31
N PHE A 49 -0.25 -2.88 -12.33
CA PHE A 49 -0.76 -4.14 -11.84
C PHE A 49 -1.62 -4.84 -12.90
N ALA A 50 -2.56 -4.12 -13.52
CA ALA A 50 -3.41 -4.67 -14.57
C ALA A 50 -2.59 -5.18 -15.77
N GLU A 51 -1.56 -4.45 -16.19
CA GLU A 51 -0.67 -4.84 -17.29
C GLU A 51 0.17 -6.09 -16.95
N GLN A 52 0.73 -6.14 -15.74
CA GLN A 52 1.62 -7.23 -15.35
C GLN A 52 0.86 -8.53 -15.05
N TYR A 53 -0.32 -8.39 -14.45
CA TYR A 53 -1.03 -9.49 -13.81
C TYR A 53 -2.39 -9.82 -14.43
N ASN A 54 -2.88 -9.02 -15.37
CA ASN A 54 -4.23 -9.16 -15.93
C ASN A 54 -5.28 -9.19 -14.82
N TYR A 55 -5.20 -8.24 -13.88
CA TYR A 55 -6.13 -8.16 -12.76
C TYR A 55 -6.45 -6.70 -12.43
N ASP A 56 -7.73 -6.40 -12.26
CA ASP A 56 -8.22 -5.10 -11.79
C ASP A 56 -8.36 -5.15 -10.26
N ILE A 57 -7.41 -4.52 -9.56
CA ILE A 57 -7.41 -4.46 -8.09
C ILE A 57 -8.52 -3.57 -7.52
N VAL A 58 -9.09 -2.66 -8.31
CA VAL A 58 -10.14 -1.74 -7.86
C VAL A 58 -11.48 -2.47 -7.85
N LYS A 59 -11.73 -3.23 -8.91
CA LYS A 59 -12.94 -4.05 -9.03
C LYS A 59 -12.82 -5.41 -8.36
N ASP A 60 -11.61 -5.82 -8.00
CA ASP A 60 -11.30 -7.15 -7.52
C ASP A 60 -11.71 -8.23 -8.53
N GLU A 61 -11.37 -8.01 -9.80
CA GLU A 61 -11.78 -8.87 -10.92
C GLU A 61 -10.58 -9.22 -11.81
N PRO A 62 -10.46 -10.49 -12.23
CA PRO A 62 -9.49 -10.85 -13.25
C PRO A 62 -9.86 -10.32 -14.61
N LEU A 63 -8.84 -9.89 -15.34
CA LEU A 63 -8.91 -9.52 -16.73
C LEU A 63 -8.43 -10.67 -17.60
N GLU A 64 -8.88 -10.67 -18.85
CA GLU A 64 -8.41 -11.65 -19.82
C GLU A 64 -6.92 -11.43 -20.12
N GLY A 65 -6.14 -12.52 -20.10
CA GLY A 65 -4.70 -12.43 -20.36
C GLY A 65 -3.93 -13.69 -19.99
N ARG A 66 -2.67 -13.51 -19.57
CA ARG A 66 -1.71 -14.61 -19.37
C ARG A 66 -1.97 -15.41 -18.10
N TYR A 67 -2.56 -14.78 -17.09
CA TYR A 67 -2.81 -15.39 -15.79
C TYR A 67 -4.29 -15.65 -15.60
N MET A 68 -4.61 -16.82 -15.05
CA MET A 68 -5.96 -17.18 -14.65
C MET A 68 -6.07 -17.09 -13.13
N TRP A 69 -6.87 -16.14 -12.65
CA TRP A 69 -7.07 -15.95 -11.21
C TRP A 69 -8.19 -16.84 -10.70
N LEU A 70 -7.93 -17.54 -9.61
CA LEU A 70 -8.91 -18.38 -8.92
C LEU A 70 -9.29 -17.69 -7.60
N ARG A 71 -10.59 -17.45 -7.38
CA ARG A 71 -11.07 -16.90 -6.13
C ARG A 71 -11.01 -17.98 -5.05
N PHE A 72 -10.21 -17.74 -4.01
CA PHE A 72 -10.11 -18.68 -2.91
C PHE A 72 -11.22 -18.42 -1.89
N ASN A 73 -12.13 -19.39 -1.73
CA ASN A 73 -13.15 -19.38 -0.68
C ASN A 73 -12.71 -20.34 0.43
N PRO A 74 -12.16 -19.86 1.56
CA PRO A 74 -11.87 -20.71 2.69
C PRO A 74 -13.16 -21.32 3.28
N LYS A 75 -13.07 -22.59 3.68
CA LYS A 75 -14.14 -23.37 4.33
C LYS A 75 -14.16 -23.11 5.83
#